data_AF-A0A094BHV8-F1
#
_entry.id   AF-A0A094BHV8-F1
#
_cell.length_a   1.000
_cell.length_b   1.000
_cell.length_c   1.000
_cell.angle_alpha   90.00
_cell.angle_beta   90.00
_cell.angle_gamma   90.00
#
_symmetry.space_group_name_H-M   'P 1'
#
loop_
_entity.id
_entity.type
_entity.pdbx_description
1 polymer ?
#
loop_
_entity_poly.entity_id
_entity_poly.type
_entity_poly.pdbx_seq_one_letter_code
_entity_poly.pdbx_strand_id
1 'polypeptide(L)'
;MEPPEPPRSPRKATRKLSEILLSTETGINLMVTGPVPANTFKSVERLSDAFGFGSTDAFESWFESDSFKLFYNELRENLKKYDDPSQPQRQGPQYAAVDKAIYQGERNGLMKYSSIYNLDLDEFTEIDFYALCVVKMSQFNQNSRDGAFFGKKMSLADIQCRLWHAILRANYNLPSRQARSKKTNLSIDLQNANLGRSGLATQAPHRSHGSSTDMYI
;
A
#
# COMPACT_ATOMS: atom_id res chain seq x y z
N MET A 1 -40.33 -48.40 44.60
CA MET A 1 -40.66 -48.07 43.20
C MET A 1 -40.22 -46.64 42.98
N GLU A 2 -39.07 -46.48 42.34
CA GLU A 2 -38.40 -45.20 42.06
C GLU A 2 -38.59 -44.89 40.57
N PRO A 3 -38.89 -43.64 40.17
CA PRO A 3 -39.17 -43.31 38.77
C PRO A 3 -37.88 -43.29 37.92
N PRO A 4 -37.93 -43.67 36.63
CA PRO A 4 -36.74 -43.74 35.78
C PRO A 4 -36.20 -42.35 35.41
N GLU A 5 -34.87 -42.16 35.53
CA GLU A 5 -34.16 -40.97 35.05
C GLU A 5 -34.33 -40.77 33.53
N PRO A 6 -34.48 -39.52 33.05
CA PRO A 6 -34.52 -39.23 31.62
C PRO A 6 -33.12 -39.31 30.97
N PRO A 7 -33.03 -39.67 29.67
CA PRO A 7 -31.76 -39.88 28.98
C PRO A 7 -30.96 -38.57 28.81
N ARG A 8 -29.68 -38.63 29.17
CA ARG A 8 -28.72 -37.53 28.97
C ARG A 8 -28.48 -37.30 27.48
N SER A 9 -28.86 -36.11 26.99
CA SER A 9 -28.60 -35.64 25.63
C SER A 9 -27.10 -35.67 25.30
N PRO A 10 -26.69 -36.15 24.11
CA PRO A 10 -25.29 -36.08 23.70
C PRO A 10 -24.91 -34.60 23.49
N ARG A 11 -23.92 -34.15 24.25
CA ARG A 11 -23.27 -32.84 24.04
C ARG A 11 -22.66 -32.85 22.64
N LYS A 12 -23.28 -32.14 21.70
CA LYS A 12 -22.69 -31.81 20.41
C LYS A 12 -21.42 -31.01 20.66
N ALA A 13 -20.26 -31.66 20.51
CA ALA A 13 -18.97 -31.01 20.47
C ALA A 13 -19.00 -30.01 19.30
N THR A 14 -19.25 -28.75 19.62
CA THR A 14 -19.17 -27.63 18.67
C THR A 14 -17.68 -27.43 18.40
N ARG A 15 -17.15 -28.17 17.42
CA ARG A 15 -15.87 -27.83 16.80
C ARG A 15 -15.99 -26.38 16.35
N LYS A 16 -15.11 -25.53 16.84
CA LYS A 16 -15.13 -24.09 16.54
C LYS A 16 -15.00 -23.95 15.03
N LEU A 17 -15.90 -23.19 14.40
CA LEU A 17 -15.86 -22.83 12.98
C LEU A 17 -14.49 -22.29 12.54
N SER A 18 -13.72 -21.72 13.48
CA SER A 18 -12.35 -21.28 13.24
C SER A 18 -11.39 -22.40 12.82
N GLU A 19 -11.53 -23.63 13.32
CA GLU A 19 -10.68 -24.76 12.91
C GLU A 19 -11.05 -25.29 11.52
N ILE A 20 -12.34 -25.26 11.17
CA ILE A 20 -12.82 -25.69 9.84
C ILE A 20 -12.34 -24.70 8.76
N LEU A 21 -12.31 -23.40 9.07
CA LEU A 21 -11.81 -22.37 8.14
C LEU A 21 -10.29 -22.41 7.92
N LEU A 22 -9.54 -23.03 8.84
CA LEU A 22 -8.09 -23.20 8.73
C LEU A 22 -7.70 -24.48 7.98
N SER A 23 -8.61 -25.46 7.84
CA SER A 23 -8.33 -26.77 7.22
C SER A 23 -8.78 -26.89 5.76
N THR A 24 -9.33 -25.83 5.17
CA THR A 24 -9.64 -25.76 3.73
C THR A 24 -8.73 -24.75 3.03
N GLU A 25 -7.41 -24.92 3.16
CA GLU A 25 -6.44 -24.41 2.18
C GLU A 25 -6.41 -25.37 0.98
N THR A 26 -7.55 -25.50 0.30
CA THR A 26 -7.57 -25.86 -1.12
C THR A 26 -7.63 -24.55 -1.86
N GLY A 27 -6.56 -24.23 -2.60
CA GLY A 27 -6.34 -22.97 -3.30
C GLY A 27 -7.64 -22.36 -3.80
N ILE A 28 -8.00 -21.21 -3.22
CA ILE A 28 -9.13 -20.42 -3.72
C ILE A 28 -8.67 -19.93 -5.08
N ASN A 29 -9.04 -20.66 -6.13
CA ASN A 29 -8.86 -20.22 -7.50
C ASN A 29 -9.75 -19.00 -7.68
N LEU A 30 -9.17 -17.82 -7.43
CA LEU A 30 -9.80 -16.54 -7.68
C LEU A 30 -9.86 -16.39 -9.18
N MET A 31 -10.88 -16.99 -9.79
CA MET A 31 -11.13 -16.82 -11.21
C MET A 31 -11.10 -15.32 -11.53
N VAL A 32 -10.56 -15.00 -12.71
CA VAL A 32 -10.51 -13.65 -13.28
C VAL A 32 -11.86 -12.95 -13.18
N THR A 33 -12.95 -13.71 -13.25
CA THR A 33 -14.32 -13.28 -12.97
C THR A 33 -14.78 -13.81 -11.61
N GLY A 34 -14.97 -12.93 -10.62
CA GLY A 34 -15.48 -13.32 -9.30
C GLY A 34 -15.15 -12.33 -8.19
N PRO A 35 -15.83 -12.42 -7.04
CA PRO A 35 -15.60 -11.53 -5.91
C PRO A 35 -14.17 -11.68 -5.37
N VAL A 36 -13.53 -10.56 -5.06
CA VAL A 36 -12.19 -10.52 -4.46
C VAL A 36 -12.33 -10.48 -2.94
N PRO A 37 -11.80 -11.48 -2.19
CA PRO A 37 -11.81 -11.45 -0.74
C PRO A 37 -11.08 -10.22 -0.17
N ALA A 38 -11.62 -9.66 0.91
CA ALA A 38 -11.10 -8.41 1.49
C ALA A 38 -9.61 -8.46 1.89
N ASN A 39 -9.07 -9.64 2.20
CA ASN A 39 -7.67 -9.83 2.61
C ASN A 39 -6.73 -10.25 1.46
N THR A 40 -7.21 -10.30 0.21
CA THR A 40 -6.40 -10.71 -0.96
C THR A 40 -5.11 -9.91 -1.09
N PHE A 41 -5.14 -8.61 -0.75
CA PHE A 41 -3.96 -7.73 -0.83
C PHE A 41 -2.77 -8.16 0.04
N LYS A 42 -2.96 -9.08 0.99
CA LYS A 42 -1.89 -9.57 1.87
C LYS A 42 -1.04 -10.67 1.22
N SER A 43 -1.57 -11.38 0.21
CA SER A 43 -0.89 -12.49 -0.45
C SER A 43 -0.63 -12.19 -1.93
N VAL A 44 0.63 -12.30 -2.34
CA VAL A 44 1.04 -12.14 -3.75
C VAL A 44 0.42 -13.21 -4.63
N GLU A 45 0.36 -14.45 -4.14
CA GLU A 45 -0.26 -15.57 -4.83
C GLU A 45 -1.75 -15.29 -5.11
N ARG A 46 -2.51 -14.87 -4.08
CA ARG A 46 -3.92 -14.54 -4.27
C ARG A 46 -4.13 -13.33 -5.18
N LEU A 47 -3.22 -12.36 -5.16
CA LEU A 47 -3.26 -11.23 -6.09
C LEU A 47 -2.96 -11.68 -7.52
N SER A 48 -1.98 -12.55 -7.72
CA SER A 48 -1.65 -13.12 -9.02
C SER A 48 -2.86 -13.86 -9.61
N ASP A 49 -3.49 -14.75 -8.82
CA ASP A 49 -4.71 -15.45 -9.21
C ASP A 49 -5.83 -14.47 -9.53
N ALA A 50 -6.09 -13.51 -8.63
CA ALA A 50 -7.12 -12.49 -8.80
C ALA A 50 -6.94 -11.70 -10.11
N PHE A 51 -5.71 -11.37 -10.48
CA PHE A 51 -5.44 -10.64 -11.73
C PHE A 51 -5.42 -11.58 -12.95
N GLY A 52 -5.40 -12.89 -12.75
CA GLY A 52 -5.28 -13.88 -13.82
C GLY A 52 -3.89 -13.92 -14.44
N PHE A 53 -2.85 -13.74 -13.63
CA PHE A 53 -1.48 -14.00 -14.06
C PHE A 53 -1.17 -15.50 -13.93
N GLY A 54 -0.28 -16.00 -14.78
CA GLY A 54 0.12 -17.41 -14.74
C GLY A 54 1.14 -17.74 -13.64
N SER A 55 1.70 -16.73 -12.97
CA SER A 55 2.67 -16.87 -11.90
C SER A 55 2.72 -15.63 -11.00
N THR A 56 3.25 -15.79 -9.79
CA THR A 56 3.56 -14.67 -8.88
C THR A 56 4.55 -13.70 -9.51
N ASP A 57 5.56 -14.21 -10.21
CA ASP A 57 6.61 -13.40 -10.84
C ASP A 57 6.04 -12.49 -11.93
N ALA A 58 5.05 -12.97 -12.69
CA ALA A 58 4.36 -12.15 -13.69
C ALA A 58 3.54 -11.02 -13.03
N PHE A 59 2.89 -11.30 -11.90
CA PHE A 59 2.21 -10.27 -11.12
C PHE A 59 3.21 -9.25 -10.57
N GLU A 60 4.33 -9.68 -9.98
CA GLU A 60 5.34 -8.76 -9.44
C GLU A 60 6.00 -7.93 -10.54
N SER A 61 6.27 -8.52 -11.71
CA SER A 61 6.78 -7.79 -12.88
C SER A 61 5.80 -6.70 -13.32
N TRP A 62 4.50 -7.00 -13.41
CA TRP A 62 3.47 -5.99 -13.69
C TRP A 62 3.37 -4.94 -12.58
N PHE A 63 3.40 -5.36 -11.32
CA PHE A 63 3.30 -4.48 -10.15
C PHE A 63 4.47 -3.50 -10.08
N GLU A 64 5.65 -3.91 -10.54
CA GLU A 64 6.83 -3.06 -10.59
C GLU A 64 6.95 -2.23 -11.88
N SER A 65 6.03 -2.41 -12.84
CA SER A 65 6.01 -1.73 -14.14
C SER A 65 5.28 -0.37 -14.11
N ASP A 66 5.40 0.39 -15.20
CA ASP A 66 4.69 1.66 -15.38
C ASP A 66 3.16 1.48 -15.45
N SER A 67 2.66 0.29 -15.78
CA SER A 67 1.22 -0.04 -15.76
C SER A 67 0.59 0.11 -14.38
N PHE A 68 1.40 0.05 -13.30
CA PHE A 68 0.98 0.29 -11.93
C PHE A 68 1.69 1.49 -11.30
N LYS A 69 3.03 1.50 -11.31
CA LYS A 69 3.83 2.45 -10.56
C LYS A 69 3.62 3.89 -10.98
N LEU A 70 3.41 4.17 -12.27
CA LEU A 70 3.20 5.53 -12.75
C LEU A 70 2.04 6.20 -11.98
N PHE A 71 0.88 5.55 -11.98
CA PHE A 71 -0.33 6.06 -11.34
C PHE A 71 -0.26 6.02 -9.81
N TYR A 72 0.37 4.98 -9.24
CA TYR A 72 0.54 4.88 -7.80
C TYR A 72 1.50 5.96 -7.26
N ASN A 73 2.59 6.25 -7.97
CA ASN A 73 3.52 7.30 -7.58
C ASN A 73 2.86 8.69 -7.69
N GLU A 74 2.09 8.95 -8.76
CA GLU A 74 1.28 10.17 -8.89
C GLU A 74 0.31 10.33 -7.72
N LEU A 75 -0.37 9.25 -7.31
CA LEU A 75 -1.19 9.24 -6.10
C LEU A 75 -0.37 9.62 -4.86
N ARG A 76 0.78 8.98 -4.64
CA ARG A 76 1.63 9.24 -3.46
C ARG A 76 2.12 10.69 -3.40
N GLU A 77 2.50 11.27 -4.54
CA GLU A 77 2.92 12.66 -4.63
C GLU A 77 1.78 13.61 -4.26
N ASN A 78 0.58 13.40 -4.82
CA ASN A 78 -0.59 14.22 -4.51
C ASN A 78 -1.05 14.08 -3.05
N LEU A 79 -0.81 12.92 -2.43
CA LEU A 79 -1.18 12.69 -1.02
C LEU A 79 -0.22 13.33 -0.02
N LYS A 80 0.98 13.78 -0.41
CA LYS A 80 1.95 14.41 0.51
C LYS A 80 1.38 15.60 1.26
N LYS A 81 0.46 16.35 0.65
CA LYS A 81 -0.19 17.51 1.31
C LYS A 81 -1.15 17.13 2.44
N TYR A 82 -1.56 15.87 2.53
CA TYR A 82 -2.40 15.34 3.61
C TYR A 82 -1.62 14.53 4.65
N ASP A 83 -0.32 14.31 4.42
CA ASP A 83 0.54 13.64 5.39
C ASP A 83 0.83 14.58 6.57
N ASP A 84 0.11 14.41 7.67
CA ASP A 84 0.38 15.11 8.93
C ASP A 84 1.46 14.32 9.72
N PRO A 85 2.66 14.89 9.94
CA PRO A 85 3.71 14.21 10.68
C PRO A 85 3.38 14.04 12.17
N SER A 86 2.38 14.72 12.71
CA SER A 86 1.95 14.60 14.10
C SER A 86 0.91 13.49 14.31
N GLN A 87 0.25 13.03 13.26
CA GLN A 87 -0.78 12.00 13.35
C GLN A 87 -0.23 10.60 13.06
N PRO A 88 -0.79 9.56 13.73
CA PRO A 88 -0.52 8.19 13.32
C PRO A 88 -0.90 8.03 11.84
N GLN A 89 -0.12 7.20 11.15
CA GLN A 89 -0.26 6.96 9.71
C GLN A 89 -1.73 6.67 9.38
N ARG A 90 -2.37 7.60 8.67
CA ARG A 90 -3.80 7.50 8.37
C ARG A 90 -4.03 6.27 7.49
N GLN A 91 -4.98 5.44 7.91
CA GLN A 91 -5.52 4.42 7.03
C GLN A 91 -6.31 5.15 5.96
N GLY A 92 -5.89 5.03 4.70
CA GLY A 92 -6.58 5.66 3.57
C GLY A 92 -8.06 5.25 3.48
N PRO A 93 -8.83 5.88 2.59
CA PRO A 93 -10.27 5.67 2.48
C PRO A 93 -10.59 4.20 2.16
N GLN A 94 -11.79 3.77 2.52
CA GLN A 94 -12.29 2.45 2.11
C GLN A 94 -12.69 2.46 0.64
N TYR A 95 -12.58 1.31 -0.03
CA TYR A 95 -12.97 1.19 -1.45
C TYR A 95 -14.39 1.67 -1.71
N ALA A 96 -15.35 1.34 -0.83
CA ALA A 96 -16.74 1.76 -0.99
C ALA A 96 -16.91 3.30 -1.03
N ALA A 97 -16.06 4.04 -0.32
CA ALA A 97 -16.06 5.50 -0.37
C ALA A 97 -15.46 6.01 -1.68
N VAL A 98 -14.39 5.38 -2.16
CA VAL A 98 -13.75 5.70 -3.44
C VAL A 98 -14.68 5.38 -4.62
N ASP A 99 -15.30 4.20 -4.63
CA ASP A 99 -16.28 3.78 -5.65
C ASP A 99 -17.49 4.74 -5.70
N LYS A 100 -18.01 5.13 -4.54
CA LYS A 100 -19.06 6.15 -4.46
C LYS A 100 -18.59 7.50 -5.01
N ALA A 101 -17.35 7.91 -4.72
CA ALA A 101 -16.79 9.16 -5.24
C ALA A 101 -16.60 9.10 -6.77
N ILE A 102 -16.12 7.98 -7.31
CA ILE A 102 -16.04 7.72 -8.76
C ILE A 102 -17.43 7.85 -9.37
N TYR A 103 -18.42 7.12 -8.86
CA TYR A 103 -19.79 7.19 -9.36
C TYR A 103 -20.35 8.61 -9.37
N GLN A 104 -20.15 9.38 -8.30
CA GLN A 104 -20.62 10.76 -8.20
C GLN A 104 -19.87 11.72 -9.12
N GLY A 105 -18.56 11.54 -9.30
CA GLY A 105 -17.74 12.39 -10.17
C GLY A 105 -17.90 12.08 -11.66
N GLU A 106 -18.33 10.87 -12.02
CA GLU A 106 -18.50 10.44 -13.41
C GLU A 106 -19.96 10.54 -13.90
N ARG A 107 -20.96 10.55 -13.00
CA ARG A 107 -22.38 10.61 -13.41
C ARG A 107 -22.70 11.88 -14.19
N ASN A 108 -23.75 11.81 -14.99
CA ASN A 108 -24.32 12.94 -15.73
C ASN A 108 -23.31 13.67 -16.64
N GLY A 109 -22.23 13.00 -17.07
CA GLY A 109 -21.21 13.57 -17.95
C GLY A 109 -20.25 14.54 -17.27
N LEU A 110 -20.21 14.59 -15.93
CA LEU A 110 -19.27 15.44 -15.19
C LEU A 110 -17.81 15.06 -15.46
N MET A 111 -17.53 13.77 -15.67
CA MET A 111 -16.21 13.24 -16.03
C MET A 111 -15.07 13.77 -15.14
N LYS A 112 -15.33 13.95 -13.84
CA LYS A 112 -14.41 14.60 -12.90
C LYS A 112 -13.02 13.96 -12.90
N TYR A 113 -12.94 12.64 -13.08
CA TYR A 113 -11.68 11.89 -13.06
C TYR A 113 -11.27 11.39 -14.44
N SER A 114 -12.22 11.20 -15.36
CA SER A 114 -11.97 10.73 -16.72
C SER A 114 -11.71 11.84 -17.75
N SER A 115 -11.94 13.11 -17.41
CA SER A 115 -11.72 14.25 -18.29
C SER A 115 -10.25 14.42 -18.66
N ILE A 116 -9.98 14.49 -19.97
CA ILE A 116 -8.63 14.71 -20.51
C ILE A 116 -8.24 16.19 -20.48
N TYR A 117 -9.21 17.09 -20.56
CA TYR A 117 -8.98 18.51 -20.83
C TYR A 117 -9.19 19.42 -19.61
N ASN A 118 -10.05 19.01 -18.67
CA ASN A 118 -10.53 19.86 -17.58
C ASN A 118 -10.38 19.17 -16.21
N LEU A 119 -9.17 18.72 -15.89
CA LEU A 119 -8.90 18.12 -14.60
C LEU A 119 -8.50 19.22 -13.60
N ASP A 120 -9.47 19.70 -12.82
CA ASP A 120 -9.21 20.67 -11.74
C ASP A 120 -8.78 19.93 -10.47
N LEU A 121 -7.50 20.00 -10.14
CA LEU A 121 -6.91 19.33 -8.98
C LEU A 121 -6.95 20.18 -7.70
N ASP A 122 -7.34 21.46 -7.79
CA ASP A 122 -7.28 22.39 -6.66
C ASP A 122 -8.37 22.07 -5.63
N GLU A 123 -9.54 21.65 -6.10
CA GLU A 123 -10.68 21.22 -5.27
C GLU A 123 -10.60 19.75 -4.83
N PHE A 124 -9.57 19.01 -5.23
CA PHE A 124 -9.48 17.59 -4.90
C PHE A 124 -9.20 17.38 -3.42
N THR A 125 -9.97 16.49 -2.81
CA THR A 125 -9.74 15.91 -1.49
C THR A 125 -8.90 14.64 -1.60
N GLU A 126 -8.50 14.07 -0.46
CA GLU A 126 -7.81 12.77 -0.42
C GLU A 126 -8.56 11.68 -1.21
N ILE A 127 -9.88 11.58 -1.04
CA ILE A 127 -10.71 10.58 -1.72
C ILE A 127 -10.70 10.80 -3.24
N ASP A 128 -10.68 12.05 -3.70
CA ASP A 128 -10.65 12.38 -5.13
C ASP A 128 -9.34 11.91 -5.79
N PHE A 129 -8.20 12.04 -5.10
CA PHE A 129 -6.93 11.52 -5.63
C PHE A 129 -6.92 9.99 -5.73
N TYR A 130 -7.50 9.29 -4.75
CA TYR A 130 -7.69 7.84 -4.85
C TYR A 130 -8.63 7.46 -6.01
N ALA A 131 -9.75 8.18 -6.17
CA ALA A 131 -10.69 7.97 -7.27
C ALA A 131 -10.02 8.19 -8.63
N LEU A 132 -9.26 9.29 -8.78
CA LEU A 132 -8.48 9.59 -9.98
C LEU A 132 -7.48 8.49 -10.31
N CYS A 133 -6.72 8.04 -9.31
CA CYS A 133 -5.74 6.97 -9.49
C CYS A 133 -6.41 5.69 -10.03
N VAL A 134 -7.51 5.27 -9.40
CA VAL A 134 -8.26 4.07 -9.82
C VAL A 134 -8.82 4.22 -11.23
N VAL A 135 -9.40 5.37 -11.58
CA VAL A 135 -9.95 5.62 -12.93
C VAL A 135 -8.85 5.59 -13.98
N LYS A 136 -7.79 6.39 -13.84
CA LYS A 136 -6.66 6.41 -14.80
C LYS A 136 -6.01 5.04 -14.96
N MET A 137 -5.73 4.38 -13.84
CA MET A 137 -5.11 3.06 -13.83
C MET A 137 -6.02 2.00 -14.47
N SER A 138 -7.34 2.06 -14.26
CA SER A 138 -8.30 1.16 -14.89
C SER A 138 -8.36 1.31 -16.41
N GLN A 139 -8.42 2.55 -16.90
CA GLN A 139 -8.41 2.84 -18.33
C GLN A 139 -7.12 2.36 -19.00
N PHE A 140 -5.97 2.60 -18.38
CA PHE A 140 -4.69 2.14 -18.90
C PHE A 140 -4.61 0.61 -18.92
N ASN A 141 -4.92 -0.05 -17.80
CA ASN A 141 -4.77 -1.49 -17.67
C ASN A 141 -5.79 -2.29 -18.50
N GLN A 142 -6.88 -1.66 -18.93
CA GLN A 142 -7.86 -2.26 -19.82
C GLN A 142 -7.50 -2.09 -21.30
N ASN A 143 -6.93 -0.94 -21.69
CA ASN A 143 -6.76 -0.55 -23.10
C ASN A 143 -5.33 -0.67 -23.63
N SER A 144 -4.31 -0.68 -22.76
CA SER A 144 -2.91 -0.81 -23.16
C SER A 144 -2.49 -2.28 -23.26
N ARG A 145 -1.65 -2.65 -24.23
CA ARG A 145 -1.13 -4.02 -24.39
C ARG A 145 -0.34 -4.49 -23.16
N ASP A 146 0.27 -3.55 -22.44
CA ASP A 146 1.02 -3.80 -21.21
C ASP A 146 0.14 -3.80 -19.95
N GLY A 147 -1.18 -3.61 -20.13
CA GLY A 147 -2.17 -3.60 -19.07
C GLY A 147 -2.55 -5.00 -18.59
N ALA A 148 -2.73 -5.16 -17.27
CA ALA A 148 -3.07 -6.45 -16.68
C ALA A 148 -4.40 -7.05 -17.19
N PHE A 149 -5.30 -6.21 -17.72
CA PHE A 149 -6.64 -6.61 -18.16
C PHE A 149 -6.84 -6.48 -19.68
N PHE A 150 -5.77 -6.24 -20.44
CA PHE A 150 -5.83 -6.14 -21.89
C PHE A 150 -6.42 -7.41 -22.52
N GLY A 151 -7.45 -7.25 -23.35
CA GLY A 151 -8.13 -8.36 -24.03
C GLY A 151 -8.94 -9.28 -23.10
N LYS A 152 -9.00 -9.01 -21.78
CA LYS A 152 -9.81 -9.78 -20.82
C LYS A 152 -11.24 -9.24 -20.80
N LYS A 153 -12.22 -10.15 -20.85
CA LYS A 153 -13.65 -9.79 -20.66
C LYS A 153 -13.92 -9.63 -19.17
N MET A 154 -13.85 -8.41 -18.67
CA MET A 154 -14.09 -8.07 -17.27
C MET A 154 -14.90 -6.77 -17.17
N SER A 155 -15.78 -6.68 -16.17
CA SER A 155 -16.51 -5.44 -15.90
C SER A 155 -15.55 -4.36 -15.36
N LEU A 156 -15.87 -3.08 -15.61
CA LEU A 156 -15.05 -1.98 -15.09
C LEU A 156 -14.99 -2.01 -13.55
N ALA A 157 -16.10 -2.34 -12.88
CA ALA A 157 -16.16 -2.44 -11.42
C ALA A 157 -15.22 -3.53 -10.87
N ASP A 158 -15.14 -4.68 -11.54
CA ASP A 158 -14.21 -5.76 -11.14
C ASP A 158 -12.74 -5.33 -11.34
N ILE A 159 -12.43 -4.65 -12.45
CA ILE A 159 -11.10 -4.10 -12.72
C ILE A 159 -10.71 -3.13 -11.60
N GLN A 160 -11.58 -2.17 -11.29
CA GLN A 160 -11.33 -1.15 -10.27
C GLN A 160 -11.15 -1.77 -8.87
N CYS A 161 -11.95 -2.79 -8.53
CA CYS A 161 -11.81 -3.54 -7.28
C CYS A 161 -10.45 -4.26 -7.19
N ARG A 162 -10.00 -4.92 -8.26
CA ARG A 162 -8.70 -5.59 -8.29
C ARG A 162 -7.54 -4.61 -8.19
N LEU A 163 -7.60 -3.49 -8.92
CA LEU A 163 -6.60 -2.42 -8.83
C LEU A 163 -6.56 -1.80 -7.43
N TRP A 164 -7.70 -1.66 -6.76
CA TRP A 164 -7.74 -1.24 -5.37
C TRP A 164 -6.95 -2.19 -4.46
N HIS A 165 -7.06 -3.50 -4.66
CA HIS A 165 -6.25 -4.48 -3.93
C HIS A 165 -4.74 -4.34 -4.19
N ALA A 166 -4.33 -3.95 -5.40
CA ALA A 166 -2.93 -3.63 -5.69
C ALA A 166 -2.47 -2.35 -4.96
N ILE A 167 -3.31 -1.31 -4.89
CA ILE A 167 -3.02 -0.10 -4.10
C ILE A 167 -2.87 -0.45 -2.60
N LEU A 168 -3.76 -1.29 -2.07
CA LEU A 168 -3.64 -1.77 -0.68
C LEU A 168 -2.36 -2.56 -0.45
N ARG A 169 -1.93 -3.40 -1.40
CA ARG A 169 -0.65 -4.12 -1.35
C ARG A 169 0.52 -3.16 -1.29
N ALA A 170 0.53 -2.14 -2.15
CA ALA A 170 1.60 -1.13 -2.17
C ALA A 170 1.68 -0.38 -0.84
N ASN A 171 0.54 0.01 -0.27
CA ASN A 171 0.48 0.66 1.05
C ASN A 171 0.92 -0.27 2.18
N TYR A 172 0.60 -1.57 2.09
CA TYR A 172 1.03 -2.59 3.07
C TYR A 172 2.55 -2.77 3.08
N ASN A 173 3.20 -2.65 1.92
CA ASN A 173 4.65 -2.80 1.77
C ASN A 173 5.44 -1.55 2.18
N LEU A 174 4.78 -0.41 2.42
CA LEU A 174 5.47 0.78 2.90
C LEU A 174 6.05 0.52 4.30
N PRO A 175 7.32 0.90 4.54
CA PRO A 175 7.90 0.79 5.87
C PRO A 175 7.02 1.56 6.86
N SER A 176 6.49 0.88 7.88
CA SER A 176 5.84 1.56 9.01
C SER A 176 6.78 2.65 9.53
N ARG A 177 6.26 3.85 9.77
CA ARG A 177 7.06 5.00 10.22
C ARG A 177 7.84 4.69 11.52
N GLN A 178 7.35 3.77 12.34
CA GLN A 178 8.04 3.26 13.52
C GLN A 178 9.32 2.48 13.18
N ALA A 179 9.34 1.74 12.07
CA ALA A 179 10.53 1.03 11.59
C ALA A 179 11.57 2.01 11.01
N ARG A 180 11.14 3.10 10.36
CA ARG A 180 12.05 4.17 9.91
C ARG A 180 12.68 4.92 11.08
N SER A 181 11.90 5.31 12.09
CA SER A 181 12.41 6.01 13.29
C SER A 181 13.42 5.15 14.07
N LYS A 182 13.19 3.84 14.22
CA LYS A 182 14.17 2.92 14.83
C LYS A 182 15.47 2.84 14.04
N LYS A 183 15.41 2.82 12.70
CA LYS A 183 16.60 2.76 11.83
C LYS A 183 17.41 4.06 11.87
N THR A 184 16.75 5.21 11.99
CA THR A 184 17.42 6.51 12.16
C THR A 184 18.07 6.62 13.54
N ASN A 185 17.40 6.19 14.61
CA ASN A 185 17.98 6.18 15.96
C ASN A 185 19.17 5.22 16.06
N LEU A 186 19.07 4.00 15.51
CA LEU A 186 20.20 3.07 15.43
C LEU A 186 21.39 3.65 14.65
N SER A 187 21.14 4.40 13.58
CA SER A 187 22.20 5.06 12.79
C SER A 187 22.88 6.20 13.55
N ILE A 188 22.13 6.95 14.37
CA ILE A 188 22.66 8.03 15.22
C ILE A 188 23.46 7.43 16.38
N ASP A 189 22.97 6.36 17.01
CA ASP A 189 23.67 5.67 18.10
C ASP A 189 24.99 5.05 17.63
N LEU A 190 25.04 4.51 16.40
CA LEU A 190 26.28 4.01 15.77
C LEU A 190 27.28 5.13 15.46
N GLN A 191 26.83 6.34 15.11
CA GLN A 191 27.72 7.49 14.91
C GLN A 191 28.25 8.04 16.24
N ASN A 192 27.41 8.07 17.28
CA ASN A 192 27.82 8.51 18.62
C ASN A 192 28.76 7.50 19.32
N ALA A 193 28.58 6.20 19.09
CA ALA A 193 29.49 5.17 19.59
C ALA A 193 30.90 5.25 18.99
N ASN A 194 31.03 5.74 17.76
CA ASN A 194 32.33 5.95 17.11
C ASN A 194 33.04 7.24 17.56
N LEU A 195 32.31 8.27 17.99
CA LEU A 195 32.88 9.51 18.54
C LEU A 195 33.35 9.38 19.99
N GLY A 196 32.83 8.40 20.74
CA GLY A 196 33.22 8.13 22.13
C GLY A 196 34.56 7.40 22.31
N ARG A 197 35.28 7.06 21.23
CA ARG A 197 36.55 6.29 21.30
C ARG A 197 37.83 7.10 20.99
N SER A 198 37.71 8.37 20.59
CA SER A 198 38.86 9.23 20.24
C SER A 198 39.16 10.30 21.29
N GLY A 199 39.25 9.90 22.56
CA GLY A 199 39.52 10.81 23.68
C GLY A 199 40.55 10.27 24.65
N LEU A 200 41.79 10.07 24.21
CA LEU A 200 42.95 9.93 25.11
C LEU A 200 44.27 10.21 24.37
N ALA A 201 45.15 10.92 25.08
CA ALA A 201 46.51 11.37 24.73
C ALA A 201 46.58 12.69 23.92
N THR A 202 47.34 13.73 24.28
CA THR A 202 48.23 14.06 25.41
C THR A 202 48.48 15.57 25.35
N GLN A 203 48.60 16.24 26.51
CA GLN A 203 48.95 17.65 26.65
C GLN A 203 50.42 17.97 26.32
N ALA A 204 50.64 19.26 26.01
CA ALA A 204 51.83 20.11 26.24
C ALA A 204 52.80 20.32 25.05
N PRO A 205 53.62 21.39 25.04
CA PRO A 205 53.29 22.80 25.38
C PRO A 205 53.90 23.84 24.39
N HIS A 206 53.43 25.09 24.54
CA HIS A 206 54.04 26.39 24.23
C HIS A 206 55.33 26.47 23.37
N ARG A 207 55.26 27.28 22.30
CA ARG A 207 56.33 28.26 21.98
C ARG A 207 55.80 29.45 21.18
N SER A 208 56.11 30.63 21.71
CA SER A 208 55.92 31.97 21.15
C SER A 208 56.96 32.30 20.07
N HIS A 209 56.53 33.08 19.07
CA HIS A 209 57.27 34.03 18.20
C HIS A 209 56.52 34.01 16.85
N GLY A 210 56.19 35.09 16.17
CA GLY A 210 56.55 36.50 16.27
C GLY A 210 56.41 37.05 14.84
N SER A 211 55.97 38.30 14.74
CA SER A 211 56.28 39.23 13.65
C SER A 211 55.84 38.92 12.20
N SER A 212 55.03 39.87 11.70
CA SER A 212 55.39 40.75 10.58
C SER A 212 55.06 40.37 9.13
N THR A 213 54.34 41.30 8.51
CA THR A 213 54.64 41.94 7.21
C THR A 213 53.87 41.48 5.97
N ASP A 214 53.18 42.48 5.40
CA ASP A 214 52.82 42.82 4.01
C ASP A 214 52.03 41.83 3.15
N MET A 215 50.87 42.17 2.58
CA MET A 215 50.50 43.30 1.70
C MET A 215 51.28 43.32 0.38
N TYR A 216 50.76 42.64 -0.64
CA TYR A 216 50.95 43.05 -2.04
C TYR A 216 49.71 42.68 -2.87
N ILE A 217 49.10 43.75 -3.40
CA ILE A 217 48.45 43.98 -4.72
C ILE A 217 47.66 42.81 -5.33
#